data_AF-W7B9P0-F1
#
_entry.id   AF-W7B9P0-F1
#
_cell.length_a   1.000
_cell.length_b   1.000
_cell.length_c   1.000
_cell.angle_alpha   90.00
_cell.angle_beta   90.00
_cell.angle_gamma   90.00
#
_symmetry.space_group_name_H-M   'P 1'
#
loop_
_entity.id
_entity.type
_entity.pdbx_description
1 polymer ?
#
loop_
_entity_poly.entity_id
_entity_poly.type
_entity_poly.pdbx_seq_one_letter_code
_entity_poly.pdbx_strand_id
1 'polypeptide(L)'
;MMKNSEGVIVMKAPISVDEKKDFIRWLLNTHQMKMREAMWVLNYIAGHDQIMKYVHFVDDLDGKNRGLVLSAHGVDNEPFRFFKGNLTTSDPEKAFHDIRLNWDENLYIMLHFKEALSSPEYALVREENPAQELKIGEEEKLLAEKFLNQMMNRFEEEALKREIDRALDHRDKETFFKIVCSTSRKNNLMIHFKLDAEYFASSLKMFWGGRMCINYLQIVLSCDCFW
;
A
#
# COMPACT_ATOMS: atom_id res chain seq x y z
N MET A 1 25.78 -8.06 19.05
CA MET A 1 25.73 -9.41 18.44
C MET A 1 24.52 -10.13 19.02
N MET A 2 23.44 -10.24 18.27
CA MET A 2 22.34 -11.19 18.51
C MET A 2 21.93 -11.78 17.16
N LYS A 3 21.63 -13.07 17.12
CA LYS A 3 21.46 -13.89 15.92
C LYS A 3 20.05 -14.47 15.85
N ASN A 4 19.59 -14.61 14.60
CA ASN A 4 18.51 -15.45 14.04
C ASN A 4 17.10 -14.85 14.11
N SER A 5 16.24 -15.02 13.10
CA SER A 5 16.22 -15.92 11.93
C SER A 5 15.25 -15.30 10.89
N GLU A 6 15.64 -15.29 9.62
CA GLU A 6 14.94 -14.62 8.49
C GLU A 6 15.13 -13.10 8.41
N GLY A 7 16.33 -12.64 8.78
CA GLY A 7 16.85 -11.37 8.32
C GLY A 7 17.31 -11.47 6.87
N VAL A 8 16.37 -11.34 5.91
CA VAL A 8 16.75 -10.79 4.61
C VAL A 8 17.00 -9.31 4.85
N ILE A 9 18.19 -8.99 5.33
CA ILE A 9 18.80 -7.69 5.03
C ILE A 9 18.92 -7.68 3.51
N VAL A 10 17.93 -7.09 2.84
CA VAL A 10 18.10 -6.65 1.45
C VAL A 10 19.19 -5.61 1.54
N MET A 11 20.44 -6.05 1.43
CA MET A 11 21.57 -5.18 1.17
C MET A 11 21.27 -4.56 -0.19
N LYS A 12 20.55 -3.43 -0.19
CA LYS A 12 20.36 -2.66 -1.41
C LYS A 12 21.77 -2.27 -1.84
N ALA A 13 22.23 -2.87 -2.92
CA ALA A 13 23.52 -2.52 -3.50
C ALA A 13 23.54 -0.99 -3.68
N PRO A 14 24.70 -0.33 -3.47
CA PRO A 14 24.81 1.10 -3.70
C PRO A 14 24.29 1.39 -5.10
N ILE A 15 23.22 2.19 -5.19
CA ILE A 15 22.53 2.46 -6.45
C ILE A 15 23.55 3.07 -7.40
N SER A 16 23.70 2.47 -8.57
CA SER A 16 24.67 2.92 -9.55
C SER A 16 24.25 4.26 -10.15
N VAL A 17 25.24 5.05 -10.56
CA VAL A 17 25.00 6.33 -11.25
C VAL A 17 24.21 6.12 -12.54
N ASP A 18 24.43 4.99 -13.22
CA ASP A 18 23.79 4.69 -14.50
C ASP A 18 22.30 4.34 -14.33
N GLU A 19 21.93 3.57 -13.30
CA GLU A 19 20.52 3.31 -12.95
C GLU A 19 19.75 4.61 -12.68
N LYS A 20 20.37 5.56 -11.96
CA LYS A 20 19.78 6.88 -11.70
C LYS A 20 19.56 7.65 -13.00
N LYS A 21 20.49 7.59 -13.95
CA LYS A 21 20.37 8.30 -15.24
C LYS A 21 19.28 7.68 -16.10
N ASP A 22 19.21 6.36 -16.15
CA ASP A 22 18.19 5.64 -16.91
C ASP A 22 16.81 5.91 -16.34
N PHE A 23 16.67 6.00 -15.02
CA PHE A 23 15.44 6.45 -14.39
C PHE A 23 15.05 7.87 -14.81
N ILE A 24 15.96 8.86 -14.79
CA ILE A 24 15.62 10.22 -15.23
C ILE A 24 15.17 10.22 -16.70
N ARG A 25 15.84 9.47 -17.58
CA ARG A 25 15.45 9.34 -18.98
C ARG A 25 14.06 8.73 -19.14
N TRP A 26 13.79 7.64 -18.43
CA TRP A 26 12.47 7.01 -18.38
C TRP A 26 11.40 7.98 -17.88
N LEU A 27 11.68 8.72 -16.81
CA LEU A 27 10.75 9.68 -16.22
C LEU A 27 10.37 10.78 -17.21
N LEU A 28 11.36 11.36 -17.89
CA LEU A 28 11.16 12.44 -18.86
C LEU A 28 10.45 11.98 -20.15
N ASN A 29 10.54 10.69 -20.49
CA ASN A 29 9.84 10.12 -21.64
C ASN A 29 8.40 9.72 -21.32
N THR A 30 8.15 9.24 -20.10
CA THR A 30 6.84 8.72 -19.68
C THR A 30 5.93 9.81 -19.10
N HIS A 31 6.51 10.80 -18.41
CA HIS A 31 5.76 11.81 -17.67
C HIS A 31 6.09 13.22 -18.13
N GLN A 32 5.05 14.04 -18.32
CA GLN A 32 5.20 15.46 -18.59
C GLN A 32 5.26 16.24 -17.27
N MET A 33 6.33 16.99 -17.07
CA MET A 33 6.51 17.86 -15.89
C MET A 33 5.58 19.08 -15.96
N LYS A 34 5.05 19.55 -14.82
CA LYS A 34 4.19 20.75 -14.77
C LYS A 34 4.89 22.01 -15.25
N MET A 35 6.19 22.13 -14.97
CA MET A 35 7.04 23.20 -15.49
C MET A 35 8.07 22.62 -16.45
N ARG A 36 8.29 23.32 -17.56
CA ARG A 36 9.20 22.86 -18.62
C ARG A 36 10.65 22.95 -18.17
N GLU A 37 10.97 23.97 -17.39
CA GLU A 37 12.28 24.24 -16.82
C GLU A 37 12.71 23.15 -15.84
N ALA A 38 11.76 22.48 -15.17
CA ALA A 38 12.03 21.31 -14.33
C ALA A 38 12.67 20.17 -15.15
N MET A 39 12.24 19.97 -16.40
CA MET A 39 12.86 18.99 -17.29
C MET A 39 14.29 19.36 -17.64
N TRP A 40 14.61 20.66 -17.73
CA TRP A 40 15.97 21.12 -18.00
C TRP A 40 16.90 20.88 -16.81
N VAL A 41 16.41 21.12 -15.58
CA VAL A 41 17.14 20.81 -14.35
C VAL A 41 17.44 19.31 -14.28
N LEU A 42 16.45 18.45 -14.51
CA LEU A 42 16.63 16.99 -14.52
C LEU A 42 17.60 16.51 -15.61
N ASN A 43 17.47 17.02 -16.83
CA ASN A 43 18.37 16.67 -17.93
C ASN A 43 19.82 17.09 -17.64
N TYR A 44 20.01 18.26 -17.03
CA TYR A 44 21.34 18.73 -16.65
C TYR A 44 21.99 17.83 -15.60
N ILE A 45 21.22 17.43 -14.58
CA ILE A 45 21.67 16.49 -13.55
C ILE A 45 22.05 15.14 -14.19
N ALA A 46 21.20 14.61 -15.07
CA ALA A 46 21.45 13.34 -15.77
C ALA A 46 22.67 13.39 -16.72
N GLY A 47 23.00 14.58 -17.23
CA GLY A 47 24.16 14.80 -18.10
C GLY A 47 25.50 14.88 -17.36
N HIS A 48 25.52 15.04 -16.04
CA HIS A 48 26.73 15.23 -15.26
C HIS A 48 26.90 14.16 -14.18
N ASP A 49 27.75 13.18 -14.47
CA ASP A 49 28.08 12.07 -13.58
C ASP A 49 28.58 12.51 -12.20
N GLN A 50 29.29 13.63 -12.12
CA GLN A 50 29.78 14.19 -10.87
C GLN A 50 28.64 14.63 -9.96
N ILE A 51 27.61 15.29 -10.52
CA ILE A 51 26.42 15.71 -9.76
C ILE A 51 25.62 14.49 -9.34
N MET A 52 25.44 13.54 -10.26
CA MET A 52 24.60 12.36 -10.02
C MET A 52 25.08 11.47 -8.85
N LYS A 53 26.38 11.52 -8.52
CA LYS A 53 26.92 10.84 -7.33
C LYS A 53 26.37 11.38 -6.01
N TYR A 54 26.02 12.66 -5.96
CA TYR A 54 25.49 13.36 -4.79
C TYR A 54 23.96 13.48 -4.81
N VAL A 55 23.31 12.96 -5.86
CA VAL A 55 21.85 13.01 -6.00
C VAL A 55 21.24 11.79 -5.35
N HIS A 56 20.27 12.02 -4.47
CA HIS A 56 19.56 10.97 -3.74
C HIS A 56 18.06 11.13 -3.98
N PHE A 57 17.40 10.12 -4.55
CA PHE A 57 15.94 10.14 -4.72
C PHE A 57 15.28 9.67 -3.44
N VAL A 58 14.35 10.46 -2.90
CA VAL A 58 13.70 10.19 -1.60
C VAL A 58 12.21 10.46 -1.66
N ASP A 59 11.45 9.75 -0.81
CA ASP A 59 10.01 9.97 -0.66
C ASP A 59 9.68 11.14 0.27
N ASP A 60 10.63 11.54 1.12
CA ASP A 60 10.45 12.59 2.11
C ASP A 60 11.76 13.39 2.27
N LEU A 61 11.61 14.69 2.45
CA LEU A 61 12.67 15.67 2.59
C LEU A 61 12.88 16.13 4.04
N ASP A 62 12.14 15.56 4.99
CA ASP A 62 12.25 15.87 6.41
C ASP A 62 13.69 15.68 6.94
N GLY A 63 14.15 16.72 7.65
CA GLY A 63 15.50 16.77 8.22
C GLY A 63 16.64 16.91 7.22
N LYS A 64 16.35 17.13 5.92
CA LYS A 64 17.37 17.42 4.90
C LYS A 64 17.56 18.93 4.78
N ASN A 65 18.81 19.35 4.60
CA ASN A 65 19.14 20.77 4.42
C ASN A 65 19.06 21.22 2.96
N ARG A 66 19.07 20.30 1.98
CA ARG A 66 19.04 20.65 0.55
C ARG A 66 18.10 19.71 -0.19
N GLY A 67 17.02 20.26 -0.72
CA GLY A 67 15.97 19.46 -1.34
C GLY A 67 15.39 20.09 -2.59
N LEU A 68 14.98 19.23 -3.52
CA LEU A 68 14.32 19.60 -4.77
C LEU A 68 13.04 18.78 -4.91
N VAL A 69 11.91 19.47 -4.93
CA VAL A 69 10.58 18.88 -5.17
C VAL A 69 10.16 19.20 -6.59
N LEU A 70 9.81 18.18 -7.35
CA LEU A 70 9.34 18.32 -8.73
C LEU A 70 8.04 17.56 -8.90
N SER A 71 7.06 18.18 -9.57
CA SER A 71 5.77 17.54 -9.83
C SER A 71 5.45 17.45 -11.33
N ALA A 72 4.96 16.28 -11.73
CA ALA A 72 4.40 16.02 -13.04
C ALA A 72 2.92 16.43 -13.13
N HIS A 73 2.39 16.46 -14.35
CA HIS A 73 0.95 16.61 -14.55
C HIS A 73 0.19 15.42 -13.96
N GLY A 74 -1.01 15.67 -13.41
CA GLY A 74 -1.89 14.63 -12.83
C GLY A 74 -1.81 14.47 -11.31
N VAL A 75 -1.01 15.28 -10.61
CA VAL A 75 -0.99 15.40 -9.15
C VAL A 75 -1.27 16.85 -8.74
N ASP A 76 -1.77 17.10 -7.53
CA ASP A 76 -2.11 18.46 -7.06
C ASP A 76 -0.96 19.19 -6.36
N ASN A 77 0.20 18.55 -6.23
CA ASN A 77 1.40 19.12 -5.59
C ASN A 77 1.98 20.33 -6.34
N GLU A 78 2.77 21.15 -5.65
CA GLU A 78 3.47 22.29 -6.24
C GLU A 78 4.41 21.86 -7.38
N PRO A 79 4.47 22.62 -8.49
CA PRO A 79 5.23 22.20 -9.68
C PRO A 79 6.73 22.08 -9.43
N PHE A 80 7.29 23.00 -8.64
CA PHE A 80 8.71 23.10 -8.37
C PHE A 80 8.95 23.80 -7.05
N ARG A 81 9.81 23.23 -6.21
CA ARG A 81 10.30 23.88 -5.00
C ARG A 81 11.73 23.42 -4.75
N PHE A 82 12.63 24.37 -4.57
CA PHE A 82 14.00 24.12 -4.16
C PHE A 82 14.23 24.79 -2.81
N PHE A 83 14.93 24.11 -1.92
CA PHE A 83 15.34 24.70 -0.65
C PHE A 83 16.78 24.33 -0.29
N LYS A 84 17.46 25.26 0.36
CA LYS A 84 18.80 25.13 0.91
C LYS A 84 18.86 25.83 2.27
N GLY A 85 18.86 25.05 3.35
CA GLY A 85 18.77 25.54 4.72
C GLY A 85 17.50 26.35 4.93
N ASN A 86 17.65 27.64 5.20
CA ASN A 86 16.54 28.57 5.41
C ASN A 86 16.03 29.22 4.12
N LEU A 87 16.74 29.05 3.00
CA LEU A 87 16.36 29.64 1.72
C LEU A 87 15.46 28.67 0.96
N THR A 88 14.24 29.12 0.64
CA THR A 88 13.31 28.39 -0.23
C THR A 88 13.01 29.24 -1.46
N THR A 89 12.99 28.60 -2.63
CA THR A 89 12.66 29.24 -3.89
C THR A 89 11.79 28.33 -4.74
N SER A 90 10.81 28.93 -5.40
CA SER A 90 9.97 28.24 -6.40
C SER A 90 10.46 28.50 -7.83
N ASP A 91 11.56 29.23 -7.99
CA ASP A 91 12.14 29.62 -9.28
C ASP A 91 13.18 28.59 -9.76
N PRO A 92 12.92 27.89 -10.89
CA PRO A 92 13.86 26.91 -11.44
C PRO A 92 15.22 27.49 -11.83
N GLU A 93 15.29 28.75 -12.27
CA GLU A 93 16.56 29.35 -12.72
C GLU A 93 17.53 29.54 -11.55
N LYS A 94 17.01 30.01 -10.41
CA LYS A 94 17.80 30.18 -9.18
C LYS A 94 18.28 28.85 -8.64
N ALA A 95 17.39 27.85 -8.63
CA ALA A 95 17.75 26.49 -8.24
C ALA A 95 18.82 25.90 -9.17
N PHE A 96 18.68 26.10 -10.48
CA PHE A 96 19.66 25.65 -11.47
C PHE A 96 21.04 26.29 -11.25
N HIS A 97 21.08 27.60 -10.98
CA HIS A 97 22.32 28.31 -10.67
C HIS A 97 23.00 27.75 -9.42
N ASP A 98 22.23 27.48 -8.36
CA ASP A 98 22.77 26.87 -7.13
C ASP A 98 23.31 25.46 -7.37
N ILE A 99 22.58 24.61 -8.10
CA ILE A 99 22.98 23.23 -8.41
C ILE A 99 24.29 23.22 -9.21
N ARG A 100 24.46 24.16 -10.13
CA ARG A 100 25.67 24.29 -10.93
C ARG A 100 26.89 24.72 -10.10
N LEU A 101 26.72 25.61 -9.13
CA LEU A 101 27.82 26.10 -8.30
C LEU A 101 28.20 25.10 -7.20
N ASN A 102 27.21 24.48 -6.55
CA ASN A 102 27.39 23.57 -5.42
C ASN A 102 27.10 22.13 -5.85
N TRP A 103 27.91 21.59 -6.77
CA TRP A 103 27.74 20.25 -7.34
C TRP A 103 28.24 19.13 -6.43
N ASP A 104 29.06 19.47 -5.44
CA ASP A 104 29.72 18.58 -4.47
C ASP A 104 28.91 18.37 -3.19
N GLU A 105 27.76 19.04 -3.05
CA GLU A 105 26.82 18.89 -1.94
C GLU A 105 25.70 17.88 -2.27
N ASN A 106 25.30 17.07 -1.28
CA ASN A 106 24.17 16.13 -1.40
C ASN A 106 22.87 16.86 -1.78
N LEU A 107 22.22 16.41 -2.84
CA LEU A 107 20.95 16.93 -3.35
C LEU A 107 19.87 15.85 -3.24
N TYR A 108 18.88 16.08 -2.38
CA TYR A 108 17.76 15.17 -2.23
C TYR A 108 16.62 15.57 -3.18
N ILE A 109 16.15 14.64 -4.00
CA ILE A 109 15.10 14.90 -5.00
C ILE A 109 13.86 14.09 -4.64
N MET A 110 12.73 14.79 -4.52
CA MET A 110 11.40 14.23 -4.33
C MET A 110 10.58 14.46 -5.59
N LEU A 111 9.97 13.39 -6.09
CA LEU A 111 9.21 13.40 -7.33
C LEU A 111 7.75 13.06 -7.07
N HIS A 112 6.85 13.92 -7.55
CA HIS A 112 5.41 13.65 -7.54
C HIS A 112 4.93 13.40 -8.96
N PHE A 113 4.55 12.16 -9.25
CA PHE A 113 3.92 11.80 -10.52
C PHE A 113 2.89 10.70 -10.28
N LYS A 114 2.03 10.49 -11.27
CA LYS A 114 0.97 9.48 -11.20
C LYS A 114 1.60 8.09 -11.04
N GLU A 115 1.07 7.28 -10.12
CA GLU A 115 1.53 5.90 -9.90
C GLU A 115 3.00 5.77 -9.43
N ALA A 116 3.58 6.80 -8.80
CA ALA A 116 4.97 6.78 -8.33
C ALA A 116 5.31 5.58 -7.43
N LEU A 117 4.43 5.24 -6.48
CA LEU A 117 4.62 4.09 -5.58
C LEU A 117 4.49 2.72 -6.27
N SER A 118 3.82 2.67 -7.43
CA SER A 118 3.60 1.45 -8.19
C SER A 118 4.66 1.24 -9.28
N SER A 119 5.49 2.25 -9.59
CA SER A 119 6.51 2.16 -10.63
C SER A 119 7.73 1.36 -10.16
N PRO A 120 8.10 0.28 -10.85
CA PRO A 120 9.30 -0.48 -10.54
C PRO A 120 10.58 0.35 -10.75
N GLU A 121 10.61 1.22 -11.76
CA GLU A 121 11.76 2.07 -12.07
C GLU A 121 12.07 3.05 -10.93
N TYR A 122 11.03 3.64 -10.34
CA TYR A 122 11.19 4.52 -9.18
C TYR A 122 11.62 3.76 -7.92
N ALA A 123 11.07 2.56 -7.69
CA ALA A 123 11.43 1.73 -6.54
C ALA A 123 12.92 1.33 -6.53
N LEU A 124 13.51 1.13 -7.72
CA LEU A 124 14.93 0.80 -7.86
C LEU A 124 15.83 1.95 -7.41
N VAL A 125 15.55 3.18 -7.83
CA VAL A 125 16.41 4.34 -7.54
C VAL A 125 16.11 5.04 -6.22
N ARG A 126 14.94 4.78 -5.61
CA ARG A 126 14.54 5.36 -4.35
C ARG A 126 15.50 4.94 -3.23
N GLU A 127 16.11 5.89 -2.57
CA GLU A 127 16.93 5.68 -1.38
C GLU A 127 16.07 5.80 -0.13
N GLU A 128 16.15 4.78 0.73
CA GLU A 128 15.48 4.85 2.03
C GLU A 128 16.21 5.84 2.93
N ASN A 129 15.46 6.68 3.63
CA ASN A 129 16.04 7.58 4.61
C ASN A 129 16.35 6.78 5.89
N PRO A 130 17.62 6.57 6.27
CA PRO A 130 17.95 5.86 7.51
C PRO A 130 17.48 6.62 8.76
N ALA A 131 17.15 7.92 8.64
CA ALA A 131 16.58 8.71 9.72
C ALA A 131 15.05 8.54 9.85
N GLN A 132 14.38 7.94 8.86
CA GLN A 132 13.06 7.35 9.03
C GLN A 132 13.23 5.93 9.60
N GLU A 133 13.92 5.80 10.73
CA GLU A 133 13.45 4.79 11.68
C GLU A 133 11.99 5.14 11.93
N LEU A 134 11.12 4.33 11.32
CA LEU A 134 9.67 4.45 11.33
C LEU A 134 9.19 4.94 12.69
N LYS A 135 8.98 6.25 12.83
CA LYS A 135 8.11 6.79 13.86
C LYS A 135 6.66 6.53 13.44
N ILE A 136 6.36 5.31 13.02
CA ILE A 136 4.99 4.83 13.04
C ILE A 136 4.68 4.80 14.54
N GLY A 137 3.83 5.72 14.99
CA GLY A 137 3.38 5.67 16.37
C GLY A 137 2.76 4.29 16.62
N GLU A 138 2.96 3.71 17.81
CA GLU A 138 2.36 2.41 18.16
C GLU A 138 0.85 2.38 17.85
N GLU A 139 0.18 3.53 17.95
CA GLU A 139 -1.22 3.74 17.59
C GLU A 139 -1.51 3.55 16.09
N GLU A 140 -0.67 4.09 15.19
CA GLU A 140 -0.82 3.95 13.73
C GLU A 140 -0.59 2.50 13.30
N LYS A 141 0.38 1.83 13.93
CA LYS A 141 0.62 0.40 13.71
C LYS A 141 -0.57 -0.43 14.15
N LEU A 142 -1.11 -0.16 15.34
CA LEU A 142 -2.29 -0.85 15.86
C LEU A 142 -3.53 -0.60 14.99
N LEU A 143 -3.69 0.61 14.45
CA LEU A 143 -4.78 0.93 13.54
C LEU A 143 -4.66 0.17 12.22
N ALA A 144 -3.46 0.11 11.64
CA ALA A 144 -3.19 -0.66 10.43
C ALA A 144 -3.44 -2.17 10.64
N GLU A 145 -2.98 -2.73 11.76
CA GLU A 145 -3.23 -4.12 12.12
C GLU A 145 -4.72 -4.41 12.31
N LYS A 146 -5.46 -3.52 13.00
CA LYS A 146 -6.92 -3.66 13.14
C LYS A 146 -7.63 -3.59 11.79
N PHE A 147 -7.25 -2.65 10.93
CA PHE A 147 -7.83 -2.52 9.60
C PHE A 147 -7.58 -3.77 8.76
N LEU A 148 -6.35 -4.28 8.75
CA LEU A 148 -5.97 -5.47 7.99
C LEU A 148 -6.73 -6.71 8.48
N ASN A 149 -6.83 -6.90 9.80
CA ASN A 149 -7.62 -7.98 10.39
C ASN A 149 -9.11 -7.87 10.03
N GLN A 150 -9.68 -6.67 10.03
CA GLN A 150 -11.07 -6.46 9.60
C GLN A 150 -11.28 -6.83 8.12
N MET A 151 -10.34 -6.47 7.25
CA MET A 151 -10.42 -6.79 5.83
C MET A 151 -10.30 -8.30 5.58
N MET A 152 -9.38 -8.98 6.28
CA MET A 152 -9.25 -10.44 6.20
C MET A 152 -10.53 -11.14 6.66
N ASN A 153 -11.10 -10.73 7.80
CA ASN A 153 -12.34 -11.31 8.30
C ASN A 153 -13.50 -11.12 7.32
N ARG A 154 -13.65 -9.93 6.72
CA ARG A 154 -14.69 -9.69 5.70
C ARG A 154 -14.50 -10.57 4.48
N PHE A 155 -13.27 -10.71 4.00
CA PHE A 155 -12.97 -11.56 2.85
C PHE A 155 -13.28 -13.04 3.12
N GLU A 156 -12.95 -13.54 4.31
CA GLU A 156 -13.31 -14.90 4.74
C GLU A 156 -14.82 -15.09 4.85
N GLU A 157 -15.55 -14.11 5.43
CA GLU A 157 -17.00 -14.13 5.50
C GLU A 157 -17.66 -14.15 4.12
N GLU A 158 -17.18 -13.34 3.19
CA GLU A 158 -17.69 -13.29 1.81
C GLU A 158 -17.36 -14.56 1.02
N ALA A 159 -16.18 -15.15 1.23
CA ALA A 159 -15.83 -16.45 0.65
C ALA A 159 -16.75 -17.55 1.19
N LEU A 160 -17.01 -17.56 2.50
CA LEU A 160 -17.89 -18.51 3.15
C LEU A 160 -19.34 -18.40 2.67
N LYS A 161 -19.89 -17.17 2.57
CA LYS A 161 -21.24 -16.93 2.04
C LYS A 161 -21.38 -17.47 0.62
N ARG A 162 -20.39 -17.20 -0.25
CA ARG A 162 -20.39 -17.72 -1.62
C ARG A 162 -20.40 -19.25 -1.68
N GLU A 163 -19.67 -19.91 -0.78
CA GLU A 163 -19.64 -21.37 -0.73
C GLU A 163 -20.95 -21.97 -0.18
N ILE A 164 -21.59 -21.28 0.78
CA ILE A 164 -22.92 -21.63 1.27
C ILE A 164 -23.95 -21.49 0.14
N ASP A 165 -23.95 -20.38 -0.59
CA ASP A 165 -24.87 -20.14 -1.70
C ASP A 165 -24.71 -21.23 -2.78
N ARG A 166 -23.47 -21.59 -3.12
CA ARG A 166 -23.19 -22.71 -4.05
C ARG A 166 -23.73 -24.05 -3.53
N ALA A 167 -23.57 -24.36 -2.25
CA ALA A 167 -24.09 -25.59 -1.67
C ALA A 167 -25.62 -25.64 -1.68
N LEU A 168 -26.27 -24.48 -1.46
CA LEU A 168 -27.74 -24.34 -1.55
C LEU A 168 -28.23 -24.54 -2.99
N ASP A 169 -27.57 -23.92 -3.98
CA ASP A 169 -27.90 -24.07 -5.40
C ASP A 169 -27.81 -25.53 -5.87
N HIS A 170 -26.78 -26.26 -5.42
CA HIS A 170 -26.56 -27.66 -5.77
C HIS A 170 -27.34 -28.64 -4.89
N ARG A 171 -28.14 -28.15 -3.92
CA ARG A 171 -28.85 -28.97 -2.93
C ARG A 171 -27.95 -29.95 -2.18
N ASP A 172 -26.70 -29.57 -1.94
CA ASP A 172 -25.74 -30.41 -1.22
C ASP A 172 -25.83 -30.15 0.29
N LYS A 173 -26.62 -31.01 0.95
CA LYS A 173 -26.82 -31.00 2.40
C LYS A 173 -25.53 -31.21 3.18
N GLU A 174 -24.70 -32.16 2.78
CA GLU A 174 -23.55 -32.55 3.58
C GLU A 174 -22.50 -31.43 3.61
N THR A 175 -22.26 -30.81 2.45
CA THR A 175 -21.34 -29.69 2.32
C THR A 175 -21.86 -28.47 3.08
N PHE A 176 -23.16 -28.16 2.97
CA PHE A 176 -23.79 -27.10 3.76
C PHE A 176 -23.63 -27.31 5.27
N PHE A 177 -23.93 -28.51 5.80
CA PHE A 177 -23.80 -28.81 7.23
C PHE A 177 -22.34 -28.74 7.71
N LYS A 178 -21.38 -29.21 6.91
CA LYS A 178 -19.95 -29.10 7.23
C LYS A 178 -19.49 -27.65 7.32
N ILE A 179 -19.90 -26.81 6.37
CA ILE A 179 -19.53 -25.39 6.33
C ILE A 179 -20.11 -24.64 7.53
N VAL A 180 -21.42 -24.80 7.80
CA VAL A 180 -22.08 -24.14 8.93
C VAL A 180 -21.48 -24.58 10.27
N CYS A 181 -21.25 -25.89 10.46
CA CYS A 181 -20.65 -26.41 11.68
C CYS A 181 -19.20 -25.90 11.90
N SER A 182 -18.40 -25.83 10.82
CA SER A 182 -17.04 -25.30 10.90
C SER A 182 -16.98 -23.80 11.22
N THR A 183 -18.02 -23.05 10.83
CA THR A 183 -18.13 -21.60 11.05
C THR A 183 -18.51 -21.30 12.50
N SER A 184 -19.46 -22.05 13.07
CA SER A 184 -19.84 -21.93 14.49
C SER A 184 -18.68 -22.18 15.45
N ARG A 185 -17.67 -22.96 15.03
CA ARG A 185 -16.51 -23.29 15.88
C ARG A 185 -15.40 -22.23 15.86
N LYS A 186 -15.31 -21.41 14.81
CA LYS A 186 -14.23 -20.42 14.65
C LYS A 186 -14.52 -19.07 15.30
N ASN A 187 -15.79 -18.65 15.34
CA ASN A 187 -16.17 -17.37 15.92
C ASN A 187 -16.94 -17.59 17.24
N ASN A 188 -16.25 -17.46 18.37
CA ASN A 188 -16.85 -17.35 19.70
C ASN A 188 -17.58 -15.99 19.92
N LEU A 189 -17.70 -15.21 18.85
CA LEU A 189 -18.62 -14.08 18.75
C LEU A 189 -19.77 -14.56 17.88
N MET A 190 -20.92 -14.73 18.51
CA MET A 190 -22.23 -14.92 17.91
C MET A 190 -22.32 -14.06 16.64
N ILE A 191 -22.06 -14.67 15.48
CA ILE A 191 -22.27 -14.03 14.19
C ILE A 191 -23.75 -13.69 14.25
N HIS A 192 -24.07 -12.40 14.34
CA HIS A 192 -25.39 -11.92 14.03
C HIS A 192 -25.62 -12.28 12.56
N PHE A 193 -26.04 -13.53 12.31
CA PHE A 193 -26.80 -13.94 11.14
C PHE A 193 -28.15 -13.22 11.26
N LYS A 194 -28.10 -11.89 11.17
CA LYS A 194 -29.19 -11.04 10.69
C LYS A 194 -29.11 -11.04 9.16
N LEU A 195 -28.82 -12.21 8.59
CA LEU A 195 -29.15 -12.53 7.22
C LEU A 195 -30.62 -12.92 7.31
N ASP A 196 -31.48 -11.99 6.91
CA ASP A 196 -32.91 -12.11 6.72
C ASP A 196 -33.41 -13.54 6.92
N ALA A 197 -33.85 -13.84 8.15
CA ALA A 197 -34.42 -15.13 8.49
C ALA A 197 -35.57 -15.51 7.53
N GLU A 198 -36.18 -14.51 6.87
CA GLU A 198 -37.15 -14.64 5.80
C GLU A 198 -36.57 -15.22 4.49
N TYR A 199 -35.33 -14.89 4.12
CA TYR A 199 -34.66 -15.37 2.91
C TYR A 199 -34.23 -16.84 3.05
N PHE A 200 -33.67 -17.19 4.20
CA PHE A 200 -33.28 -18.56 4.52
C PHE A 200 -34.51 -19.45 4.74
N ALA A 201 -35.52 -18.99 5.48
CA ALA A 201 -36.75 -19.75 5.70
C ALA A 201 -37.56 -19.96 4.40
N SER A 202 -37.57 -18.98 3.49
CA SER A 202 -38.19 -19.13 2.18
C SER A 202 -37.42 -20.12 1.31
N SER A 203 -36.09 -20.02 1.22
CA SER A 203 -35.28 -20.93 0.40
C SER A 203 -35.29 -22.37 0.94
N LEU A 204 -35.19 -22.58 2.25
CA LEU A 204 -35.30 -23.91 2.87
C LEU A 204 -36.71 -24.50 2.73
N LYS A 205 -37.78 -23.71 2.86
CA LYS A 205 -39.16 -24.18 2.59
C LYS A 205 -39.35 -24.57 1.13
N MET A 206 -38.78 -23.80 0.20
CA MET A 206 -38.94 -24.00 -1.24
C MET A 206 -38.12 -25.19 -1.76
N PHE A 207 -36.96 -25.48 -1.16
CA PHE A 207 -36.06 -26.53 -1.62
C PHE A 207 -36.13 -27.87 -0.87
N TRP A 208 -36.50 -27.89 0.43
CA TRP A 208 -36.35 -29.11 1.25
C TRP A 208 -37.62 -29.59 1.97
N GLY A 209 -38.76 -28.93 1.78
CA GLY A 209 -40.05 -29.35 2.31
C GLY A 209 -40.21 -29.08 3.81
N GLY A 210 -41.31 -28.41 4.18
CA GLY A 210 -41.54 -27.75 5.47
C GLY A 210 -41.54 -28.59 6.76
N ARG A 211 -41.11 -29.87 6.76
CA ARG A 211 -40.93 -30.68 7.98
C ARG A 211 -39.55 -30.54 8.63
N MET A 212 -38.52 -30.07 7.92
CA MET A 212 -37.17 -29.90 8.49
C MET A 212 -36.96 -28.58 9.27
N CYS A 213 -37.79 -27.55 9.03
CA CYS A 213 -37.62 -26.24 9.67
C CYS A 213 -37.79 -26.27 11.20
N ILE A 214 -38.61 -27.19 11.74
CA ILE A 214 -38.87 -27.29 13.18
C ILE A 214 -37.66 -27.89 13.91
N ASN A 215 -36.99 -28.88 13.32
CA ASN A 215 -35.75 -29.42 13.88
C ASN A 215 -34.59 -28.42 13.81
N TYR A 216 -34.65 -27.41 12.96
CA TYR A 216 -33.60 -26.39 12.84
C TYR A 216 -33.57 -25.44 14.04
N LEU A 217 -34.74 -25.06 14.57
CA LEU A 217 -34.81 -24.31 15.83
C LEU A 217 -34.31 -25.16 17.00
N GLN A 218 -34.57 -26.46 16.96
CA GLN A 218 -34.19 -27.40 18.00
C GLN A 218 -32.70 -27.75 17.98
N ILE A 219 -32.04 -27.83 16.82
CA ILE A 219 -30.59 -28.09 16.71
C ILE A 219 -29.78 -26.85 17.11
N VAL A 220 -30.23 -25.65 16.77
CA VAL A 220 -29.58 -24.40 17.23
C VAL A 220 -29.70 -24.27 18.76
N LEU A 221 -30.82 -24.69 19.36
CA LEU A 221 -30.99 -24.71 20.82
C LEU A 221 -30.35 -25.92 21.52
N SER A 222 -30.07 -27.02 20.82
CA SER A 222 -29.50 -28.24 21.44
C SER A 222 -27.97 -28.22 21.52
N CYS A 223 -27.29 -27.37 20.75
CA CYS A 223 -25.85 -27.18 20.89
C CYS A 223 -25.46 -26.41 22.16
N ASP A 224 -26.41 -25.75 22.84
CA ASP A 224 -26.20 -25.06 24.12
C ASP A 224 -26.37 -26.00 25.35
N CYS A 225 -26.52 -27.32 25.17
CA CYS A 225 -26.77 -28.25 26.28
C CYS A 225 -25.80 -29.43 26.40
N PHE A 226 -24.63 -29.38 25.76
CA PHE A 226 -23.57 -30.37 26.03
C PHE A 226 -22.18 -29.73 26.08
N TRP A 227 -21.99 -28.84 27.06
CA TRP A 227 -20.75 -28.61 27.82
C TRP A 227 -21.11 -28.05 29.20
#